data_AF-A0A7N0U4G1-F1
#
_entry.id   AF-A0A7N0U4G1-F1
#
_cell.length_a   1.000
_cell.length_b   1.000
_cell.length_c   1.000
_cell.angle_alpha   90.00
_cell.angle_beta   90.00
_cell.angle_gamma   90.00
#
_symmetry.space_group_name_H-M   'P 1'
#
loop_
_entity.id
_entity.type
_entity.pdbx_description
1 polymer ?
#
loop_
_entity_poly.entity_id
_entity_poly.type
_entity_poly.pdbx_seq_one_letter_code
_entity_poly.pdbx_strand_id
1 'polypeptide(L)'
;MNSCAISFLTITNTLSRHLPSAATSPPKSSRTLLAPRHIRSPPTVILAAKTEIRVCTNRTCRRQGSAQTLEVLTGIAPPDVSVVSCGCLSRCGAGPNVVVLPDAAFVGHCGTAARASEVMMSVCGVSDGGKSLEAFGLRKRAEDELGLGNLSQAEILLSKALELQAFGGVHIIYKVRSTVRLASGNHLGALEDANEALTLAPLYVEGDALLASDRFDAAEKSYTTALELDPTLRRSKSFKARVSKLEEKVAAVAA
;
A
#
# COMPACT_ATOMS: atom_id res chain seq x y z
N MET A 1 -34.33 13.00 10.84
CA MET A 1 -33.52 12.43 11.94
C MET A 1 -32.30 11.77 11.33
N ASN A 2 -31.18 12.49 11.44
CA ASN A 2 -29.76 12.17 11.23
C ASN A 2 -29.34 11.20 10.11
N SER A 3 -29.15 11.76 8.91
CA SER A 3 -28.22 11.23 7.90
C SER A 3 -26.78 11.61 8.27
N CYS A 4 -25.94 10.60 8.50
CA CYS A 4 -24.51 10.75 8.72
C CYS A 4 -23.79 10.73 7.36
N ALA A 5 -23.43 11.90 6.84
CA ALA A 5 -22.74 12.05 5.57
C ALA A 5 -21.23 11.86 5.75
N ILE A 6 -20.69 10.75 5.23
CA ILE A 6 -19.24 10.52 5.13
C ILE A 6 -18.72 11.38 3.96
N SER A 7 -17.91 12.39 4.29
CA SER A 7 -17.31 13.30 3.31
C SER A 7 -16.13 12.63 2.59
N PHE A 8 -16.30 12.34 1.29
CA PHE A 8 -15.20 12.04 0.38
C PHE A 8 -14.84 13.30 -0.41
N LEU A 9 -13.67 13.88 -0.15
CA LEU A 9 -13.13 14.97 -0.97
C LEU A 9 -12.46 14.38 -2.22
N THR A 10 -13.12 14.54 -3.36
CA THR A 10 -12.52 14.48 -4.69
C THR A 10 -11.95 15.86 -5.04
N ILE A 11 -10.66 15.94 -5.37
CA ILE A 11 -10.06 17.16 -5.93
C ILE A 11 -9.77 16.88 -7.41
N THR A 12 -10.63 17.43 -8.27
CA THR A 12 -10.33 17.69 -9.68
C THR A 12 -9.47 18.94 -9.76
N ASN A 13 -8.42 18.93 -10.60
CA ASN A 13 -7.68 20.15 -10.93
C ASN A 13 -7.56 20.28 -12.44
N THR A 14 -8.14 21.35 -12.96
CA THR A 14 -8.17 21.76 -14.36
C THR A 14 -6.98 22.65 -14.71
N LEU A 15 -6.67 22.60 -16.00
CA LEU A 15 -5.56 23.22 -16.72
C LEU A 15 -5.35 24.72 -16.48
N SER A 16 -4.08 25.15 -16.53
CA SER A 16 -3.74 26.40 -17.21
C SER A 16 -2.37 26.33 -17.89
N ARG A 17 -2.34 26.81 -19.13
CA ARG A 17 -1.17 26.89 -20.04
C ARG A 17 -0.47 28.23 -19.82
N HIS A 18 0.86 28.25 -19.83
CA HIS A 18 1.66 29.32 -20.45
C HIS A 18 3.14 28.88 -20.62
N LEU A 19 3.72 29.20 -21.78
CA LEU A 19 5.15 29.14 -22.20
C LEU A 19 5.39 30.45 -23.00
N PRO A 20 6.62 30.84 -23.40
CA PRO A 20 7.98 30.56 -22.88
C PRO A 20 8.87 31.84 -22.76
N SER A 21 10.10 31.73 -22.24
CA SER A 21 11.26 32.52 -22.73
C SER A 21 12.61 31.94 -22.27
N ALA A 22 13.67 32.22 -23.03
CA ALA A 22 14.94 31.52 -23.11
C ALA A 22 16.15 32.29 -22.51
N ALA A 23 17.22 31.51 -22.24
CA ALA A 23 18.65 31.87 -22.06
C ALA A 23 19.01 32.81 -20.88
N THR A 24 20.12 32.69 -20.14
CA THR A 24 21.51 32.33 -20.47
C THR A 24 22.28 32.07 -19.15
N SER A 25 23.33 31.24 -19.15
CA SER A 25 24.22 30.91 -18.02
C SER A 25 25.29 31.99 -17.74
N PRO A 26 25.89 32.06 -16.51
CA PRO A 26 27.27 31.55 -16.28
C PRO A 26 27.53 31.14 -14.78
N PRO A 27 28.77 31.05 -14.24
CA PRO A 27 29.60 29.85 -14.20
C PRO A 27 29.86 29.25 -12.79
N LYS A 28 30.64 28.16 -12.83
CA LYS A 28 30.97 27.13 -11.83
C LYS A 28 31.45 27.65 -10.47
N SER A 29 30.87 27.11 -9.40
CA SER A 29 31.37 27.20 -8.02
C SER A 29 31.61 25.79 -7.45
N SER A 30 32.87 25.53 -7.17
CA SER A 30 33.43 24.33 -6.56
C SER A 30 32.87 24.14 -5.15
N ARG A 31 32.06 23.09 -4.92
CA ARG A 31 31.68 22.67 -3.56
C ARG A 31 32.55 21.51 -3.10
N THR A 32 33.37 21.82 -2.10
CA THR A 32 34.16 20.92 -1.29
C THR A 32 33.34 19.72 -0.81
N LEU A 33 33.87 18.51 -1.04
CA LEU A 33 33.31 17.25 -0.56
C LEU A 33 33.36 17.22 0.97
N LEU A 34 32.20 17.38 1.61
CA LEU A 34 32.02 17.09 3.03
C LEU A 34 31.94 15.57 3.21
N ALA A 35 32.81 15.04 4.07
CA ALA A 35 32.90 13.61 4.40
C ALA A 35 31.56 13.06 4.94
N PRO A 36 31.20 11.79 4.68
CA PRO A 36 29.95 11.21 5.15
C PRO A 36 29.97 11.09 6.68
N ARG A 37 28.99 11.70 7.34
CA ARG A 37 28.73 11.45 8.77
C ARG A 37 28.21 10.03 8.93
N HIS A 38 28.93 9.23 9.71
CA HIS A 38 28.55 7.87 10.09
C HIS A 38 27.28 7.94 10.98
N ILE A 39 26.11 7.77 10.38
CA ILE A 39 24.87 7.58 11.13
C ILE A 39 24.92 6.14 11.68
N ARG A 40 25.01 6.00 13.00
CA ARG A 40 24.89 4.69 13.66
C ARG A 40 23.44 4.23 13.53
N SER A 41 23.23 3.16 12.79
CA SER A 41 21.95 2.47 12.71
C SER A 41 21.61 1.82 14.06
N PRO A 42 20.35 1.89 14.54
CA PRO A 42 19.89 1.13 15.70
C PRO A 42 19.86 -0.38 15.40
N PRO A 43 19.85 -1.24 16.43
CA PRO A 43 20.13 -2.67 16.29
C PRO A 43 19.10 -3.33 15.37
N THR A 44 19.62 -3.91 14.30
CA THR A 44 18.87 -4.58 13.25
C THR A 44 18.38 -5.92 13.79
N VAL A 45 17.07 -6.04 14.03
CA VAL A 45 16.42 -7.35 14.05
C VAL A 45 16.68 -7.96 12.67
N ILE A 46 17.30 -9.14 12.62
CA ILE A 46 17.66 -9.82 11.37
C ILE A 46 16.36 -10.22 10.66
N LEU A 47 15.82 -9.29 9.87
CA LEU A 47 14.80 -9.56 8.87
C LEU A 47 15.53 -10.26 7.72
N ALA A 48 15.05 -11.43 7.29
CA ALA A 48 15.51 -12.07 6.05
C ALA A 48 15.57 -11.01 4.94
N ALA A 49 16.63 -11.02 4.12
CA ALA A 49 16.88 -9.99 3.13
C ALA A 49 15.63 -9.75 2.28
N LYS A 50 14.96 -8.61 2.50
CA LYS A 50 13.69 -8.31 1.88
C LYS A 50 13.92 -8.04 0.39
N THR A 51 13.30 -8.82 -0.49
CA THR A 51 13.35 -8.54 -1.92
C THR A 51 12.68 -7.19 -2.18
N GLU A 52 13.34 -6.32 -2.95
CA GLU A 52 12.82 -4.99 -3.27
C GLU A 52 12.69 -4.83 -4.78
N ILE A 53 11.47 -4.54 -5.23
CA ILE A 53 11.15 -4.22 -6.62
C ILE A 53 11.01 -2.70 -6.73
N ARG A 54 11.89 -2.07 -7.51
CA ARG A 54 11.80 -0.63 -7.80
C ARG A 54 11.25 -0.38 -9.19
N VAL A 55 10.16 0.36 -9.27
CA VAL A 55 9.54 0.75 -10.54
C VAL A 55 9.99 2.15 -10.93
N CYS A 56 10.61 2.30 -12.10
CA CYS A 56 10.99 3.60 -12.63
C CYS A 56 9.74 4.43 -12.92
N THR A 57 9.62 5.56 -12.21
CA THR A 57 8.54 6.53 -12.44
C THR A 57 9.07 7.83 -13.03
N ASN A 58 10.19 7.81 -13.77
CA ASN A 58 10.63 9.00 -14.51
C ASN A 58 9.73 9.30 -15.73
N ARG A 59 9.84 10.50 -16.30
CA ARG A 59 8.98 11.07 -17.36
C ARG A 59 8.58 10.06 -18.45
N THR A 60 9.53 9.34 -19.04
CA THR A 60 9.25 8.39 -20.14
C THR A 60 8.45 7.19 -19.65
N CYS A 61 8.84 6.58 -18.53
CA CYS A 61 8.12 5.43 -17.97
C CYS A 61 6.70 5.82 -17.51
N ARG A 62 6.50 7.04 -16.99
CA ARG A 62 5.15 7.54 -16.67
C ARG A 62 4.24 7.59 -17.90
N ARG A 63 4.76 8.09 -19.03
CA ARG A 63 4.01 8.12 -20.30
C ARG A 63 3.68 6.73 -20.84
N GLN A 64 4.42 5.71 -20.39
CA GLN A 64 4.26 4.31 -20.80
C GLN A 64 3.53 3.47 -19.73
N GLY A 65 2.88 4.11 -18.74
CA GLY A 65 2.03 3.41 -17.78
C GLY A 65 2.72 2.90 -16.52
N SER A 66 3.85 3.48 -16.11
CA SER A 66 4.56 3.02 -14.90
C SER A 66 3.74 3.13 -13.60
N ALA A 67 2.71 3.98 -13.59
CA ALA A 67 1.81 4.09 -12.45
C ALA A 67 0.98 2.82 -12.29
N GLN A 68 0.41 2.31 -13.39
CA GLN A 68 -0.32 1.04 -13.42
C GLN A 68 0.61 -0.14 -13.09
N THR A 69 1.84 -0.14 -13.60
CA THR A 69 2.84 -1.17 -13.25
C THR A 69 3.12 -1.19 -11.75
N LEU A 70 3.34 -0.02 -11.15
CA LEU A 70 3.59 0.12 -9.71
C LEU A 70 2.38 -0.35 -8.91
N GLU A 71 1.17 0.02 -9.32
CA GLU A 71 -0.07 -0.40 -8.67
C GLU A 71 -0.27 -1.92 -8.72
N VAL A 72 -0.12 -2.53 -9.90
CA VAL A 72 -0.25 -3.98 -10.07
C VAL A 72 0.77 -4.71 -9.22
N LEU A 73 2.07 -4.37 -9.33
CA LEU A 73 3.13 -5.02 -8.56
C LEU A 73 2.89 -4.90 -7.06
N THR A 74 2.52 -3.70 -6.57
CA THR A 74 2.18 -3.50 -5.16
C THR A 74 0.95 -4.34 -4.76
N GLY A 75 -0.02 -4.44 -5.65
CA GLY A 75 -1.28 -5.10 -5.38
C GLY A 75 -1.21 -6.63 -5.32
N ILE A 76 -0.23 -7.22 -6.00
CA ILE A 76 0.02 -8.68 -6.01
C ILE A 76 1.25 -9.09 -5.19
N ALA A 77 1.93 -8.15 -4.54
CA ALA A 77 3.12 -8.46 -3.75
C ALA A 77 2.77 -9.27 -2.49
N PRO A 78 3.52 -10.33 -2.17
CA PRO A 78 3.48 -10.92 -0.85
C PRO A 78 4.17 -10.01 0.20
N PRO A 79 3.94 -10.22 1.50
CA PRO A 79 4.41 -9.34 2.58
C PRO A 79 5.94 -9.15 2.67
N ASP A 80 6.69 -10.16 2.21
CA ASP A 80 8.15 -10.22 2.15
C ASP A 80 8.75 -9.54 0.91
N VAL A 81 7.93 -9.14 -0.07
CA VAL A 81 8.37 -8.37 -1.23
C VAL A 81 7.95 -6.91 -1.08
N SER A 82 8.91 -6.00 -1.07
CA SER A 82 8.63 -4.56 -1.08
C SER A 82 8.59 -4.03 -2.51
N VAL A 83 7.60 -3.19 -2.81
CA VAL A 83 7.47 -2.53 -4.11
C VAL A 83 7.47 -1.02 -3.91
N VAL A 84 8.40 -0.32 -4.54
CA VAL A 84 8.55 1.14 -4.39
C VAL A 84 8.78 1.84 -5.72
N SER A 85 8.37 3.10 -5.81
CA SER A 85 8.73 3.97 -6.93
C SER A 85 10.17 4.43 -6.83
N CYS A 86 10.86 4.58 -7.96
CA CYS A 86 12.19 5.17 -8.02
C CYS A 86 12.36 6.16 -9.17
N GLY A 87 13.52 6.81 -9.21
CA GLY A 87 13.96 7.70 -10.27
C GLY A 87 14.31 6.99 -11.58
N CYS A 88 15.03 7.67 -12.46
CA CYS A 88 15.43 7.07 -13.72
C CYS A 88 16.43 5.93 -13.51
N LEU A 89 16.15 4.78 -14.13
CA LEU A 89 17.09 3.65 -14.17
C LEU A 89 18.06 3.71 -15.37
N SER A 90 18.17 4.88 -16.02
CA SER A 90 19.04 5.12 -17.19
C SER A 90 18.86 4.13 -18.36
N ARG A 91 17.68 3.52 -18.48
CA ARG A 91 17.30 2.57 -19.53
C ARG A 91 16.15 3.11 -20.39
N CYS A 92 16.32 4.31 -20.93
CA CYS A 92 15.30 4.95 -21.76
C CYS A 92 15.01 4.14 -23.03
N GLY A 93 13.76 4.16 -23.51
CA GLY A 93 13.35 3.52 -24.78
C GLY A 93 12.54 2.22 -24.63
N ALA A 94 12.50 1.61 -23.44
CA ALA A 94 11.76 0.37 -23.19
C ALA A 94 11.05 0.38 -21.83
N GLY A 95 10.41 1.48 -21.45
CA GLY A 95 9.70 1.55 -20.17
C GLY A 95 8.32 0.87 -20.19
N PRO A 96 7.67 0.75 -19.02
CA PRO A 96 8.20 0.96 -17.67
C PRO A 96 9.36 0.01 -17.34
N ASN A 97 10.41 0.56 -16.73
CA ASN A 97 11.57 -0.22 -16.29
C ASN A 97 11.45 -0.55 -14.82
N VAL A 98 11.86 -1.76 -14.46
CA VAL A 98 11.85 -2.30 -13.11
C VAL A 98 13.26 -2.82 -12.79
N VAL A 99 13.67 -2.72 -11.53
CA VAL A 99 14.85 -3.42 -11.01
C VAL A 99 14.48 -4.20 -9.76
N VAL A 100 14.94 -5.46 -9.69
CA VAL A 100 14.79 -6.34 -8.52
C VAL A 100 16.11 -6.34 -7.75
N LEU A 101 16.04 -6.09 -6.45
CA LEU A 101 17.17 -6.07 -5.52
C LEU A 101 17.05 -7.22 -4.52
N PRO A 102 18.18 -7.78 -4.03
CA PRO A 102 19.55 -7.26 -4.15
C PRO A 102 20.28 -7.56 -5.48
N ASP A 103 19.74 -8.46 -6.31
CA ASP A 103 20.42 -9.00 -7.50
C ASP A 103 20.65 -7.97 -8.64
N ALA A 104 20.08 -6.77 -8.52
CA ALA A 104 20.11 -5.73 -9.55
C ALA A 104 19.64 -6.23 -10.93
N ALA A 105 18.66 -7.15 -10.93
CA ALA A 105 18.08 -7.68 -12.16
C ALA A 105 17.12 -6.66 -12.78
N PHE A 106 17.45 -6.18 -13.99
CA PHE A 106 16.67 -5.16 -14.69
C PHE A 106 15.65 -5.78 -15.65
N VAL A 107 14.41 -5.31 -15.58
CA VAL A 107 13.34 -5.69 -16.51
C VAL A 107 12.82 -4.44 -17.23
N GLY A 108 12.89 -4.45 -18.56
CA GLY A 108 12.23 -3.47 -19.41
C GLY A 108 10.84 -3.92 -19.85
N HIS A 109 10.10 -3.01 -20.46
CA HIS A 109 8.81 -3.20 -21.12
C HIS A 109 7.72 -3.76 -20.19
N CYS A 110 7.78 -3.40 -18.90
CA CYS A 110 6.85 -3.86 -17.88
C CYS A 110 5.54 -3.05 -17.87
N GLY A 111 4.94 -2.81 -19.04
CA GLY A 111 3.81 -1.88 -19.20
C GLY A 111 2.43 -2.50 -19.03
N THR A 112 2.35 -3.82 -18.94
CA THR A 112 1.09 -4.57 -18.83
C THR A 112 0.99 -5.28 -17.50
N ALA A 113 -0.24 -5.56 -17.04
CA ALA A 113 -0.48 -6.32 -15.82
C ALA A 113 0.09 -7.75 -15.92
N ALA A 114 -0.02 -8.39 -17.09
CA ALA A 114 0.59 -9.70 -17.36
C ALA A 114 2.11 -9.67 -17.15
N ARG A 115 2.80 -8.68 -17.76
CA ARG A 115 4.25 -8.56 -17.62
C ARG A 115 4.68 -8.24 -16.19
N ALA A 116 3.90 -7.42 -15.46
CA ALA A 116 4.12 -7.18 -14.04
C ALA A 116 3.97 -8.45 -13.19
N SER A 117 2.97 -9.27 -13.48
CA SER A 117 2.79 -10.57 -12.81
C SER A 117 3.94 -11.52 -13.10
N GLU A 118 4.41 -11.62 -14.34
CA GLU A 118 5.60 -12.42 -14.69
C GLU A 118 6.85 -12.00 -13.89
N VAL A 119 7.06 -10.69 -13.71
CA VAL A 119 8.16 -10.18 -12.86
C VAL A 119 7.98 -10.66 -11.42
N MET A 120 6.77 -10.53 -10.86
CA MET A 120 6.50 -10.97 -9.49
C MET A 120 6.63 -12.50 -9.34
N MET A 121 6.17 -13.27 -10.33
CA MET A 121 6.31 -14.72 -10.35
C MET A 121 7.78 -15.15 -10.31
N SER A 122 8.62 -14.50 -11.13
CA SER A 122 10.06 -14.74 -11.14
C SER A 122 10.70 -14.41 -9.79
N VAL A 123 10.22 -13.37 -9.10
CA VAL A 123 10.71 -12.99 -7.77
C VAL A 123 10.29 -14.01 -6.70
N CYS A 124 9.05 -14.49 -6.76
CA CYS A 124 8.48 -15.37 -5.75
C CYS A 124 8.75 -16.87 -6.01
N GLY A 125 9.33 -17.22 -7.17
CA GLY A 125 9.58 -18.61 -7.55
C GLY A 125 8.30 -19.42 -7.81
N VAL A 126 7.24 -18.79 -8.31
CA VAL A 126 5.93 -19.42 -8.53
C VAL A 126 5.57 -19.51 -10.02
N SER A 127 4.75 -20.50 -10.38
CA SER A 127 4.42 -20.82 -11.78
C SER A 127 3.07 -20.32 -12.29
N ASP A 128 2.16 -19.88 -11.41
CA ASP A 128 0.83 -19.36 -11.78
C ASP A 128 0.56 -17.99 -11.16
N GLY A 129 0.76 -16.93 -11.97
CA GLY A 129 0.43 -15.55 -11.59
C GLY A 129 -0.95 -15.08 -12.06
N GLY A 130 -1.72 -15.93 -12.75
CA GLY A 130 -3.06 -15.59 -13.23
C GLY A 130 -4.02 -15.36 -12.07
N LYS A 131 -3.99 -16.25 -11.09
CA LYS A 131 -4.81 -16.17 -9.87
C LYS A 131 -4.59 -14.87 -9.09
N SER A 132 -3.33 -14.43 -8.95
CA SER A 132 -3.01 -13.18 -8.25
C SER A 132 -3.51 -11.94 -8.99
N LEU A 133 -3.44 -11.92 -10.33
CA LEU A 133 -4.02 -10.83 -11.11
C LEU A 133 -5.55 -10.82 -11.04
N GLU A 134 -6.19 -11.99 -11.10
CA GLU A 134 -7.64 -12.09 -10.99
C GLU A 134 -8.12 -11.66 -9.59
N ALA A 135 -7.45 -12.12 -8.52
CA ALA A 135 -7.72 -11.71 -7.15
C ALA A 135 -7.52 -10.19 -6.97
N PHE A 136 -6.47 -9.63 -7.57
CA PHE A 136 -6.25 -8.18 -7.57
C PHE A 136 -7.38 -7.42 -8.28
N GLY A 137 -7.85 -7.90 -9.44
CA GLY A 137 -8.99 -7.30 -10.14
C GLY A 137 -10.32 -7.40 -9.38
N LEU A 138 -10.56 -8.50 -8.67
CA LEU A 138 -11.70 -8.65 -7.76
C LEU A 138 -11.62 -7.67 -6.59
N ARG A 139 -10.44 -7.54 -5.96
CA ARG A 139 -10.21 -6.58 -4.88
C ARG A 139 -10.46 -5.14 -5.32
N LYS A 140 -9.94 -4.73 -6.48
CA LYS A 140 -10.15 -3.38 -7.03
C LYS A 140 -11.64 -3.07 -7.19
N ARG A 141 -12.41 -4.00 -7.78
CA ARG A 141 -13.85 -3.85 -7.90
C ARG A 141 -14.55 -3.78 -6.54
N ALA A 142 -14.11 -4.55 -5.55
CA ALA A 142 -14.68 -4.48 -4.22
C ALA A 142 -14.41 -3.14 -3.51
N GLU A 143 -13.22 -2.57 -3.70
CA GLU A 143 -12.88 -1.23 -3.21
C GLU A 143 -13.77 -0.15 -3.87
N ASP A 144 -14.07 -0.29 -5.17
CA ASP A 144 -15.00 0.59 -5.88
C ASP A 144 -16.44 0.46 -5.32
N GLU A 145 -16.94 -0.77 -5.12
CA GLU A 145 -18.26 -1.03 -4.52
C GLU A 145 -18.36 -0.51 -3.08
N LEU A 146 -17.29 -0.67 -2.29
CA LEU A 146 -17.21 -0.09 -0.94
C LEU A 146 -17.30 1.44 -0.99
N GLY A 147 -16.65 2.08 -1.97
CA GLY A 147 -16.76 3.53 -2.20
C GLY A 147 -18.18 3.98 -2.56
N LEU A 148 -18.96 3.12 -3.22
CA LEU A 148 -20.37 3.32 -3.52
C LEU A 148 -21.32 2.99 -2.35
N GLY A 149 -20.80 2.41 -1.27
CA GLY A 149 -21.60 1.94 -0.12
C GLY A 149 -22.27 0.58 -0.35
N ASN A 150 -21.97 -0.11 -1.45
CA ASN A 150 -22.51 -1.43 -1.77
C ASN A 150 -21.76 -2.55 -1.02
N LEU A 151 -21.91 -2.55 0.31
CA LEU A 151 -21.15 -3.43 1.21
C LEU A 151 -21.31 -4.92 0.88
N SER A 152 -22.54 -5.36 0.58
CA SER A 152 -22.81 -6.77 0.26
C SER A 152 -22.07 -7.23 -1.00
N GLN A 153 -22.04 -6.40 -2.04
CA GLN A 153 -21.35 -6.73 -3.28
C GLN A 153 -19.83 -6.74 -3.09
N ALA A 154 -19.30 -5.80 -2.31
CA ALA A 154 -17.88 -5.77 -1.95
C ALA A 154 -17.46 -7.05 -1.20
N GLU A 155 -18.26 -7.52 -0.23
CA GLU A 155 -17.96 -8.73 0.53
C GLU A 155 -17.96 -9.99 -0.35
N ILE A 156 -18.89 -10.11 -1.30
CA ILE A 156 -18.93 -11.22 -2.27
C ILE A 156 -17.66 -11.24 -3.13
N LEU A 157 -17.27 -10.08 -3.68
CA LEU A 157 -16.10 -9.96 -4.53
C LEU A 157 -14.81 -10.32 -3.78
N LEU A 158 -14.67 -9.90 -2.52
CA LEU A 158 -13.50 -10.19 -1.70
C LEU A 158 -13.44 -11.67 -1.29
N SER A 159 -14.59 -12.28 -0.99
CA SER A 159 -14.65 -13.70 -0.67
C SER A 159 -14.25 -14.55 -1.87
N LYS A 160 -14.75 -14.21 -3.06
CA LYS A 160 -14.29 -14.84 -4.32
C LYS A 160 -12.80 -14.63 -4.57
N ALA A 161 -12.25 -13.47 -4.22
CA ALA A 161 -10.82 -13.21 -4.38
C ALA A 161 -9.95 -14.11 -3.48
N LEU A 162 -10.42 -14.45 -2.29
CA LEU A 162 -9.71 -15.36 -1.37
C LEU A 162 -9.79 -16.82 -1.81
N GLU A 163 -10.89 -17.24 -2.45
CA GLU A 163 -11.04 -18.59 -3.03
C GLU A 163 -10.00 -18.90 -4.12
N LEU A 164 -9.48 -17.85 -4.80
CA LEU A 164 -8.46 -18.02 -5.85
C LEU A 164 -7.09 -18.47 -5.32
N GLN A 165 -6.84 -18.38 -4.01
CA GLN A 165 -5.56 -18.76 -3.39
C GLN A 165 -4.36 -18.09 -4.09
N ALA A 166 -4.42 -16.77 -4.26
CA ALA A 166 -3.33 -15.97 -4.82
C ALA A 166 -2.05 -16.10 -3.97
N PHE A 167 -0.88 -16.10 -4.59
CA PHE A 167 0.39 -16.18 -3.86
C PHE A 167 0.74 -14.87 -3.13
N GLY A 168 0.12 -13.74 -3.52
CA GLY A 168 0.43 -12.42 -2.97
C GLY A 168 -0.80 -11.51 -2.96
N GLY A 169 -0.72 -10.39 -2.24
CA GLY A 169 -1.85 -9.46 -2.03
C GLY A 169 -2.97 -9.97 -1.10
N VAL A 170 -2.90 -11.22 -0.62
CA VAL A 170 -3.95 -11.85 0.23
C VAL A 170 -4.20 -11.08 1.53
N HIS A 171 -3.13 -10.65 2.22
CA HIS A 171 -3.22 -9.81 3.43
C HIS A 171 -3.99 -8.50 3.18
N ILE A 172 -3.92 -7.94 1.96
CA ILE A 172 -4.66 -6.74 1.58
C ILE A 172 -6.14 -7.07 1.40
N ILE A 173 -6.47 -8.23 0.82
CA ILE A 173 -7.86 -8.68 0.64
C ILE A 173 -8.55 -8.82 2.00
N TYR A 174 -7.91 -9.50 2.97
CA TYR A 174 -8.41 -9.60 4.33
C TYR A 174 -8.60 -8.23 4.99
N LYS A 175 -7.62 -7.32 4.87
CA LYS A 175 -7.75 -5.95 5.38
C LYS A 175 -8.96 -5.21 4.80
N VAL A 176 -9.17 -5.30 3.49
CA VAL A 176 -10.30 -4.63 2.81
C VAL A 176 -11.62 -5.27 3.25
N ARG A 177 -11.68 -6.61 3.34
CA ARG A 177 -12.91 -7.31 3.79
C ARG A 177 -13.24 -7.03 5.24
N SER A 178 -12.23 -6.93 6.11
CA SER A 178 -12.39 -6.45 7.48
C SER A 178 -13.04 -5.05 7.51
N THR A 179 -12.59 -4.14 6.65
CA THR A 179 -13.18 -2.79 6.53
C THR A 179 -14.64 -2.84 6.07
N VAL A 180 -14.95 -3.67 5.07
CA VAL A 180 -16.34 -3.89 4.60
C VAL A 180 -17.21 -4.42 5.73
N ARG A 181 -16.73 -5.41 6.48
CA ARG A 181 -17.43 -6.04 7.60
C ARG A 181 -17.65 -5.10 8.78
N LEU A 182 -16.70 -4.21 9.05
CA LEU A 182 -16.89 -3.12 10.03
C LEU A 182 -18.01 -2.17 9.58
N ALA A 183 -18.04 -1.80 8.31
CA ALA A 183 -19.07 -0.93 7.76
C ALA A 183 -20.47 -1.59 7.78
N SER A 184 -20.54 -2.92 7.65
CA SER A 184 -21.81 -3.67 7.74
C SER A 184 -22.20 -4.10 9.17
N GLY A 185 -21.42 -3.70 10.19
CA GLY A 185 -21.68 -4.02 11.58
C GLY A 185 -21.27 -5.44 12.02
N ASN A 186 -20.67 -6.23 11.12
CA ASN A 186 -20.13 -7.55 11.44
C ASN A 186 -18.75 -7.42 12.12
N HIS A 187 -18.74 -7.05 13.39
CA HIS A 187 -17.52 -6.84 14.17
C HIS A 187 -16.69 -8.12 14.36
N LEU A 188 -17.35 -9.27 14.58
CA LEU A 188 -16.67 -10.55 14.74
C LEU A 188 -15.94 -10.97 13.46
N GLY A 189 -16.63 -10.97 12.32
CA GLY A 189 -16.02 -11.32 11.04
C GLY A 189 -14.94 -10.33 10.60
N ALA A 190 -15.05 -9.06 11.01
CA ALA A 190 -14.00 -8.08 10.78
C ALA A 190 -12.73 -8.37 11.59
N LEU A 191 -12.90 -8.81 12.84
CA LEU A 191 -11.79 -9.20 13.71
C LEU A 191 -11.11 -10.48 13.22
N GLU A 192 -11.88 -11.46 12.74
CA GLU A 192 -11.33 -12.67 12.10
C GLU A 192 -10.45 -12.30 10.89
N ASP A 193 -10.96 -11.47 9.98
CA ASP A 193 -10.19 -11.01 8.82
C ASP A 193 -8.94 -10.21 9.24
N ALA A 194 -9.03 -9.43 10.31
CA ALA A 194 -7.90 -8.67 10.81
C ALA A 194 -6.78 -9.59 11.36
N ASN A 195 -7.15 -10.67 12.06
CA ASN A 195 -6.21 -11.68 12.54
C ASN A 195 -5.54 -12.45 11.41
N GLU A 196 -6.30 -12.82 10.37
CA GLU A 196 -5.75 -13.45 9.16
C GLU A 196 -4.77 -12.52 8.45
N ALA A 197 -5.10 -11.23 8.30
CA ALA A 197 -4.20 -10.24 7.74
C ALA A 197 -2.91 -10.09 8.54
N LEU A 198 -2.99 -10.11 9.88
CA LEU A 198 -1.84 -10.03 10.78
C LEU A 198 -0.94 -11.27 10.69
N THR A 199 -1.55 -12.46 10.58
CA THR A 199 -0.85 -13.73 10.41
C THR A 199 -0.01 -13.73 9.14
N LEU A 200 -0.55 -13.15 8.06
CA LEU A 200 0.15 -13.04 6.78
C LEU A 200 1.17 -11.89 6.77
N ALA A 201 0.78 -10.71 7.26
CA ALA A 201 1.60 -9.51 7.27
C ALA A 201 1.74 -8.99 8.71
N PRO A 202 2.83 -9.32 9.41
CA PRO A 202 3.04 -8.92 10.82
C PRO A 202 3.08 -7.41 11.09
N LEU A 203 3.11 -6.59 10.04
CA LEU A 203 3.06 -5.13 10.10
C LEU A 203 1.64 -4.56 9.94
N TYR A 204 0.62 -5.42 9.82
CA TYR A 204 -0.77 -5.00 9.77
C TYR A 204 -1.27 -4.55 11.14
N VAL A 205 -2.14 -3.53 11.13
CA VAL A 205 -2.68 -2.89 12.34
C VAL A 205 -4.18 -3.16 12.38
N GLU A 206 -4.59 -4.04 13.29
CA GLU A 206 -5.99 -4.49 13.48
C GLU A 206 -6.82 -3.58 14.40
N GLY A 207 -6.23 -2.50 14.93
CA GLY A 207 -6.82 -1.66 15.98
C GLY A 207 -8.26 -1.19 15.72
N ASP A 208 -8.65 -0.95 14.47
CA ASP A 208 -10.02 -0.55 14.12
C ASP A 208 -11.05 -1.67 14.39
N ALA A 209 -10.67 -2.93 14.14
CA ALA A 209 -11.52 -4.09 14.40
C ALA A 209 -11.64 -4.41 15.90
N LEU A 210 -10.53 -4.25 16.63
CA LEU A 210 -10.51 -4.37 18.09
C LEU A 210 -11.36 -3.29 18.77
N LEU A 211 -11.25 -2.05 18.31
CA LEU A 211 -12.05 -0.91 18.80
C LEU A 211 -13.56 -1.09 18.54
N ALA A 212 -13.90 -1.69 17.39
CA ALA A 212 -15.30 -1.99 17.07
C ALA A 212 -15.86 -3.17 17.88
N SER A 213 -14.99 -4.07 18.35
CA SER A 213 -15.34 -5.19 19.24
C SER A 213 -15.20 -4.86 20.73
N ASP A 214 -15.09 -3.57 21.07
CA ASP A 214 -14.91 -3.02 22.43
C ASP A 214 -13.71 -3.60 23.22
N ARG A 215 -12.68 -4.07 22.51
CA ARG A 215 -11.41 -4.54 23.08
C ARG A 215 -10.40 -3.39 23.16
N PHE A 216 -10.68 -2.41 24.01
CA PHE A 216 -9.93 -1.14 24.04
C PHE A 216 -8.44 -1.29 24.36
N ASP A 217 -8.07 -2.08 25.38
CA ASP A 217 -6.66 -2.29 25.74
C ASP A 217 -5.87 -2.94 24.58
N ALA A 218 -6.51 -3.87 23.86
CA ALA A 218 -5.89 -4.51 22.71
C ALA A 218 -5.77 -3.53 21.54
N ALA A 219 -6.79 -2.68 21.32
CA ALA A 219 -6.75 -1.64 20.29
C ALA A 219 -5.64 -0.61 20.56
N GLU A 220 -5.46 -0.19 21.81
CA GLU A 220 -4.37 0.71 22.23
C GLU A 220 -3.00 0.11 21.92
N LYS A 221 -2.79 -1.16 22.30
CA LYS A 221 -1.55 -1.89 21.98
C LYS A 221 -1.32 -1.96 20.48
N SER A 222 -2.35 -2.28 19.70
CA SER A 222 -2.27 -2.35 18.24
C SER A 222 -1.86 -1.01 17.63
N TYR A 223 -2.47 0.10 18.05
CA TYR A 223 -2.09 1.44 17.59
C TYR A 223 -0.69 1.86 18.07
N THR A 224 -0.27 1.44 19.26
CA THR A 224 1.09 1.70 19.76
C THR A 224 2.14 0.97 18.92
N THR A 225 1.93 -0.32 18.66
CA THR A 225 2.79 -1.11 17.75
C THR A 225 2.85 -0.47 16.36
N ALA A 226 1.72 0.04 15.84
CA ALA A 226 1.71 0.76 14.57
C ALA A 226 2.67 1.97 14.55
N LEU A 227 2.69 2.76 15.63
CA LEU A 227 3.57 3.93 15.77
C LEU A 227 5.05 3.54 15.95
N GLU A 228 5.33 2.39 16.55
CA GLU A 228 6.68 1.86 16.67
C GLU A 228 7.23 1.41 15.31
N LEU A 229 6.38 0.73 14.52
CA LEU A 229 6.71 0.26 13.17
C LEU A 229 6.83 1.41 12.17
N ASP A 230 5.92 2.38 12.23
CA ASP A 230 5.95 3.58 11.40
C ASP A 230 5.73 4.85 12.23
N PRO A 231 6.83 5.47 12.72
CA PRO A 231 6.76 6.72 13.47
C PRO A 231 6.15 7.90 12.70
N THR A 232 6.04 7.82 11.37
CA THR A 232 5.44 8.89 10.56
C THR A 232 3.92 8.96 10.72
N LEU A 233 3.28 7.86 11.15
CA LEU A 233 1.85 7.81 11.47
C LEU A 233 1.44 8.85 12.52
N ARG A 234 2.34 9.29 13.41
CA ARG A 234 2.10 10.40 14.35
C ARG A 234 1.68 11.70 13.66
N ARG A 235 2.04 11.90 12.39
CA ARG A 235 1.68 13.09 11.60
C ARG A 235 0.42 12.87 10.76
N SER A 236 -0.06 11.63 10.64
CA SER A 236 -1.23 11.29 9.84
C SER A 236 -2.52 11.78 10.50
N LYS A 237 -3.30 12.59 9.78
CA LYS A 237 -4.60 13.07 10.27
C LYS A 237 -5.58 11.93 10.50
N SER A 238 -5.62 10.95 9.60
CA SER A 238 -6.53 9.80 9.72
C SER A 238 -6.14 8.90 10.90
N PHE A 239 -4.85 8.72 11.16
CA PHE A 239 -4.39 7.94 12.31
C PHE A 239 -4.74 8.62 13.63
N LYS A 240 -4.53 9.94 13.74
CA LYS A 240 -4.94 10.72 14.91
C LYS A 240 -6.44 10.61 15.19
N ALA A 241 -7.28 10.63 14.16
CA ALA A 241 -8.72 10.47 14.32
C ALA A 241 -9.10 9.09 14.90
N ARG A 242 -8.37 8.02 14.54
CA ARG A 242 -8.58 6.68 15.11
C ARG A 242 -8.22 6.61 16.59
N VAL A 243 -7.09 7.20 16.96
CA VAL A 243 -6.64 7.27 18.37
C VAL A 243 -7.62 8.10 19.21
N SER A 244 -8.05 9.27 18.73
CA SER A 244 -9.08 10.09 19.40
C SER A 244 -10.37 9.30 19.62
N LYS A 245 -10.82 8.53 18.63
CA LYS A 245 -12.01 7.68 18.74
C LYS A 245 -11.86 6.59 19.81
N LEU A 246 -10.65 6.03 19.98
CA LEU A 246 -10.36 5.08 21.06
C LEU A 246 -10.44 5.78 22.42
N GLU A 247 -9.80 6.94 22.57
CA GLU A 247 -9.80 7.73 23.80
C GLU A 247 -11.24 8.11 24.23
N GLU A 248 -12.06 8.56 23.28
CA GLU A 248 -13.48 8.85 23.51
C GLU A 248 -14.27 7.64 24.01
N LYS A 249 -14.07 6.47 23.38
CA LYS A 249 -14.75 5.23 23.80
C LYS A 249 -14.30 4.75 25.18
N VAL A 250 -13.00 4.81 25.48
CA VAL A 250 -12.45 4.45 26.79
C VAL A 250 -13.01 5.38 27.88
N ALA A 251 -13.05 6.68 27.62
CA ALA A 251 -13.63 7.65 28.54
C ALA A 251 -15.13 7.40 28.79
N ALA A 252 -15.88 7.04 27.75
CA ALA A 252 -17.31 6.74 27.86
C ALA A 252 -17.62 5.48 28.69
N VAL A 253 -16.71 4.49 28.73
CA VAL A 253 -16.87 3.27 29.54
C VAL A 253 -16.42 3.48 30.99
N ALA A 254 -15.53 4.43 31.22
CA ALA A 254 -15.04 4.80 32.56
C ALA A 254 -15.97 5.76 33.32
N ALA A 255 -16.97 6.34 32.64
CA ALA A 255 -17.96 7.28 33.19
C ALA A 255 -19.25 6.56 33.62
#